data_AF-A0A3M2EC76-F1
#
_entry.id   AF-A0A3M2EC76-F1
#
_cell.length_a   1.000
_cell.length_b   1.000
_cell.length_c   1.000
_cell.angle_alpha   90.00
_cell.angle_beta   90.00
_cell.angle_gamma   90.00
#
_symmetry.space_group_name_H-M   'P 1'
#
loop_
_entity.id
_entity.type
_entity.pdbx_description
1 polymer ?
#
loop_
_entity_poly.entity_id
_entity_poly.type
_entity_poly.pdbx_seq_one_letter_code
_entity_poly.pdbx_strand_id
1 'polypeptide(L)'
;PNPNWIPTFTNDVMGSIVYAAPGQSPRTISQLIASSDIDPTSPTYNPAAAEAMQALDGQPVNVANSVVGVTQTAEMPNPGVLGGGPYNEWFVAFGQFFDHGLDFISKNGGYVMIPLSPSDPLYDPNATGPMANMMMLSRASLANPDSDFNPDGTLKAGVTPQYNNNTGLLIDQSQTYGSHESVNVLLRQYDANGVLTGRLITNAEDGNGPDNDLATWSDVKVNALRIGIELVDEDVLDAPLIKADAIGRITFTPQNTVTFRSDESITEWEARTGLTYADYAQNDPFERDADGNVLRSNQAILIDIAHGAAPGTDHMGNPLVPASTNTDPNAATYDDVALANHYVSGDGRVNENVGLTAVHHVFHEEHNIQAHN
;
A
#
# COMPACT_ATOMS: atom_id res chain seq x y z
N PRO A 1 -18.61 29.38 25.95
CA PRO A 1 -18.17 28.52 24.82
C PRO A 1 -17.87 29.40 23.60
N ASN A 2 -16.61 29.46 23.18
CA ASN A 2 -16.13 30.30 22.09
C ASN A 2 -16.60 29.71 20.74
N PRO A 3 -17.38 30.43 19.91
CA PRO A 3 -18.05 29.85 18.74
C PRO A 3 -17.19 29.81 17.45
N ASN A 4 -15.87 29.99 17.53
CA ASN A 4 -15.02 30.21 16.35
C ASN A 4 -14.03 29.07 16.03
N TRP A 5 -14.39 27.80 16.26
CA TRP A 5 -13.57 26.66 15.84
C TRP A 5 -14.29 25.81 14.78
N ILE A 6 -14.60 26.44 13.65
CA ILE A 6 -14.90 25.72 12.40
C ILE A 6 -13.64 25.85 11.56
N PRO A 7 -12.90 24.77 11.26
CA PRO A 7 -11.82 24.82 10.29
C PRO A 7 -12.45 25.10 8.93
N THR A 8 -12.30 26.34 8.45
CA THR A 8 -12.46 26.64 7.04
C THR A 8 -11.25 26.08 6.31
N PHE A 9 -11.43 24.98 5.57
CA PHE A 9 -10.47 24.58 4.55
C PHE A 9 -10.47 25.68 3.48
N THR A 10 -9.48 26.56 3.53
CA THR A 10 -9.19 27.47 2.42
C THR A 10 -8.66 26.64 1.25
N ASN A 11 -9.06 27.01 0.04
CA ASN A 11 -8.56 26.41 -1.20
C ASN A 11 -7.03 26.36 -1.20
N ASP A 12 -6.52 25.13 -1.19
CA ASP A 12 -5.33 24.63 -1.83
C ASP A 12 -4.14 25.60 -2.00
N VAL A 13 -3.20 25.50 -1.06
CA VAL A 13 -1.85 26.11 -1.14
C VAL A 13 -1.06 25.58 -2.37
N MET A 14 -1.48 24.45 -2.97
CA MET A 14 -0.82 23.89 -4.16
C MET A 14 -1.16 24.63 -5.46
N GLY A 15 -2.15 25.53 -5.46
CA GLY A 15 -2.65 26.17 -6.69
C GLY A 15 -1.74 27.22 -7.34
N SER A 16 -0.63 27.61 -6.69
CA SER A 16 0.24 28.70 -7.19
C SER A 16 1.67 28.28 -7.52
N ILE A 17 2.04 27.01 -7.31
CA ILE A 17 3.38 26.51 -7.60
C ILE A 17 3.44 26.09 -9.07
N VAL A 18 4.10 26.90 -9.90
CA VAL A 18 4.47 26.52 -11.27
C VAL A 18 5.53 25.42 -11.16
N TYR A 19 5.11 24.16 -11.33
CA TYR A 19 6.02 23.03 -11.44
C TYR A 19 6.86 23.18 -12.71
N ALA A 20 8.17 23.35 -12.56
CA ALA A 20 9.09 23.08 -13.66
C ALA A 20 9.04 21.57 -13.97
N ALA A 21 9.20 21.21 -15.24
CA ALA A 21 9.03 19.85 -15.75
C ALA A 21 9.78 18.78 -14.91
N PRO A 22 9.25 17.54 -14.85
CA PRO A 22 9.93 16.41 -14.20
C PRO A 22 11.36 16.24 -14.74
N GLY A 23 12.34 16.10 -13.85
CA GLY A 23 13.74 15.79 -14.22
C GLY A 23 14.82 16.82 -13.83
N GLN A 24 14.49 17.90 -13.12
CA GLN A 24 15.50 18.86 -12.62
C GLN A 24 15.73 18.85 -11.10
N SER A 25 14.88 18.19 -10.30
CA SER A 25 15.08 18.06 -8.85
C SER A 25 14.45 16.78 -8.30
N PRO A 26 15.22 15.69 -8.13
CA PRO A 26 14.77 14.47 -7.43
C PRO A 26 14.40 14.68 -5.95
N ARG A 27 14.47 15.91 -5.45
CA ARG A 27 14.35 16.23 -4.03
C ARG A 27 13.18 17.14 -3.68
N THR A 28 12.46 17.76 -4.64
CA THR A 28 11.48 18.80 -4.28
C THR A 28 10.37 18.27 -3.37
N ILE A 29 9.76 17.12 -3.67
CA ILE A 29 8.69 16.55 -2.84
C ILE A 29 9.22 16.13 -1.48
N SER A 30 10.30 15.33 -1.44
CA SER A 30 10.93 14.90 -0.18
C SER A 30 11.42 16.09 0.65
N GLN A 31 11.84 17.18 0.01
CA GLN A 31 12.29 18.42 0.65
C GLN A 31 11.12 19.24 1.18
N LEU A 32 10.01 19.33 0.45
CA LEU A 32 8.77 19.95 0.94
C LEU A 32 8.15 19.17 2.12
N ILE A 33 8.42 17.87 2.24
CA ILE A 33 7.96 17.04 3.36
C ILE A 33 8.96 17.07 4.53
N ALA A 34 10.26 16.87 4.27
CA ALA A 34 11.25 16.60 5.31
C ALA A 34 12.04 17.83 5.78
N SER A 35 12.21 18.85 4.92
CA SER A 35 12.96 20.05 5.28
C SER A 35 12.08 20.99 6.09
N SER A 36 12.54 21.40 7.27
CA SER A 36 11.96 22.51 8.01
C SER A 36 12.71 23.82 7.78
N ASP A 37 13.64 23.85 6.82
CA ASP A 37 14.45 25.03 6.50
C ASP A 37 13.59 26.14 5.89
N ILE A 38 13.61 27.31 6.51
CA ILE A 38 12.82 28.47 6.12
C ILE A 38 13.71 29.64 5.70
N ASP A 39 15.02 29.44 5.57
CA ASP A 39 15.89 30.44 4.97
C ASP A 39 15.61 30.50 3.46
N PRO A 40 15.03 31.59 2.93
CA PRO A 40 14.69 31.71 1.51
C PRO A 40 15.92 31.73 0.59
N THR A 41 17.12 31.86 1.16
CA THR A 41 18.39 31.80 0.43
C THR A 41 19.01 30.40 0.41
N SER A 42 18.45 29.46 1.18
CA SER A 42 18.94 28.10 1.27
C SER A 42 18.49 27.23 0.09
N PRO A 43 19.36 26.35 -0.45
CA PRO A 43 18.96 25.34 -1.43
C PRO A 43 17.97 24.31 -0.85
N THR A 44 17.75 24.32 0.47
CA THR A 44 16.77 23.48 1.17
C THR A 44 15.52 24.19 1.65
N TYR A 45 15.32 25.45 1.22
CA TYR A 45 14.14 26.23 1.55
C TYR A 45 12.83 25.49 1.28
N ASN A 46 11.99 25.40 2.31
CA ASN A 46 10.66 24.83 2.24
C ASN A 46 9.60 25.93 2.45
N PRO A 47 8.93 26.39 1.38
CA PRO A 47 7.86 27.38 1.50
C PRO A 47 6.66 26.87 2.30
N ALA A 48 6.36 25.57 2.27
CA ALA A 48 5.25 25.00 3.04
C ALA A 48 5.55 25.03 4.55
N ALA A 49 6.79 24.74 4.96
CA ALA A 49 7.21 24.87 6.35
C ALA A 49 7.14 26.33 6.84
N ALA A 50 7.51 27.29 5.99
CA ALA A 50 7.43 28.72 6.31
C ALA A 50 5.98 29.20 6.49
N GLU A 51 5.06 28.72 5.65
CA GLU A 51 3.64 29.03 5.75
C GLU A 51 2.99 28.37 6.97
N ALA A 52 3.26 27.09 7.23
CA ALA A 52 2.78 26.37 8.40
C ALA A 52 3.26 27.03 9.71
N MET A 53 4.52 27.47 9.77
CA MET A 53 5.06 28.25 10.88
C MET A 53 4.24 29.51 11.13
N GLN A 54 3.95 30.29 10.09
CA GLN A 54 3.15 31.52 10.23
C GLN A 54 1.71 31.21 10.67
N ALA A 55 1.11 30.14 10.14
CA ALA A 55 -0.24 29.73 10.49
C ALA A 55 -0.40 29.26 11.95
N LEU A 56 0.69 28.78 12.57
CA LEU A 56 0.72 28.26 13.94
C LEU A 56 1.38 29.24 14.94
N ASP A 57 1.49 30.52 14.59
CA ASP A 57 2.15 31.57 15.40
C ASP A 57 3.60 31.23 15.80
N GLY A 58 4.26 30.45 14.95
CA GLY A 58 5.64 30.03 15.13
C GLY A 58 6.68 31.05 14.76
N GLN A 59 7.95 30.70 15.01
CA GLN A 59 9.08 31.59 14.82
C GLN A 59 10.27 30.86 14.18
N PRO A 60 11.12 31.58 13.45
CA PRO A 60 12.39 31.04 13.01
C PRO A 60 13.31 30.71 14.18
N VAL A 61 13.91 29.52 14.16
CA VAL A 61 14.98 29.14 15.09
C VAL A 61 16.24 28.74 14.36
N ASN A 62 17.38 29.16 14.91
CA ASN A 62 18.67 28.75 14.41
C ASN A 62 19.04 27.39 15.00
N VAL A 63 19.13 26.38 14.16
CA VAL A 63 19.61 25.04 14.53
C VAL A 63 21.01 24.86 13.96
N ALA A 64 21.95 24.46 14.81
CA ALA A 64 23.34 24.26 14.42
C ALA A 64 23.68 22.76 14.44
N ASN A 65 24.25 22.27 13.34
CA ASN A 65 24.82 20.92 13.24
C ASN A 65 26.25 21.01 12.68
N SER A 66 27.15 20.19 13.24
CA SER A 66 28.53 19.98 12.77
C SER A 66 28.71 19.72 11.26
N VAL A 67 27.68 19.20 10.57
CA VAL A 67 27.76 18.81 9.15
C VAL A 67 27.22 19.91 8.21
N VAL A 68 26.17 20.63 8.61
CA VAL A 68 25.40 21.53 7.71
C VAL A 68 25.57 23.01 8.09
N GLY A 69 26.24 23.32 9.19
CA GLY A 69 26.37 24.68 9.71
C GLY A 69 25.14 25.11 10.51
N VAL A 70 24.89 26.42 10.52
CA VAL A 70 23.69 27.00 11.14
C VAL A 70 22.63 27.16 10.06
N THR A 71 21.46 26.54 10.28
CA THR A 71 20.30 26.65 9.40
C THR A 71 19.15 27.29 10.17
N GLN A 72 18.30 28.05 9.47
CA GLN A 72 17.10 28.64 10.06
C GLN A 72 15.93 27.70 9.80
N THR A 73 15.37 27.08 10.84
CA THR A 73 14.26 26.14 10.72
C THR A 73 12.97 26.74 11.29
N ALA A 74 11.82 26.30 10.76
CA ALA A 74 10.50 26.58 11.32
C ALA A 74 10.37 25.97 12.72
N GLU A 75 10.25 26.80 13.76
CA GLU A 75 9.68 26.37 15.04
C GLU A 75 8.18 26.60 14.98
N MET A 76 7.42 25.52 15.02
CA MET A 76 5.97 25.55 15.15
C MET A 76 5.61 25.27 16.61
N PRO A 77 5.06 26.24 17.36
CA PRO A 77 4.55 26.05 18.69
C PRO A 77 3.54 24.91 18.64
N ASN A 78 3.82 23.83 19.37
CA ASN A 78 2.89 22.73 19.49
C ASN A 78 1.77 23.14 20.47
N PRO A 79 0.50 23.27 20.04
CA PRO A 79 -0.61 23.41 20.99
C PRO A 79 -0.93 22.09 21.72
N GLY A 80 -0.11 21.05 21.54
CA GLY A 80 -0.24 19.74 22.16
C GLY A 80 -0.27 19.80 23.69
N VAL A 81 -1.19 19.03 24.27
CA VAL A 81 -1.56 18.97 25.69
C VAL A 81 -0.39 18.69 26.66
N LEU A 82 0.78 18.25 26.17
CA LEU A 82 1.91 17.78 27.00
C LEU A 82 3.28 18.46 26.74
N GLY A 83 3.35 19.56 25.98
CA GLY A 83 4.56 20.41 25.93
C GLY A 83 5.85 19.74 25.40
N GLY A 84 5.75 18.80 24.46
CA GLY A 84 6.90 18.11 23.85
C GLY A 84 7.67 18.97 22.83
N GLY A 85 8.99 18.78 22.75
CA GLY A 85 9.91 19.53 21.86
C GLY A 85 9.61 19.40 20.36
N PRO A 86 10.30 20.15 19.49
CA PRO A 86 9.99 20.22 18.06
C PRO A 86 10.26 18.88 17.37
N TYR A 87 9.25 18.37 16.64
CA TYR A 87 9.36 17.27 15.68
C TYR A 87 8.72 17.70 14.36
N ASN A 88 9.22 17.19 13.24
CA ASN A 88 8.65 17.43 11.92
C ASN A 88 7.66 16.30 11.55
N GLU A 89 6.84 16.53 10.53
CA GLU A 89 5.84 15.55 10.06
C GLU A 89 6.50 14.27 9.55
N TRP A 90 7.75 14.34 9.08
CA TRP A 90 8.55 13.17 8.74
C TRP A 90 8.72 12.21 9.93
N PHE A 91 8.90 12.71 11.16
CA PHE A 91 8.98 11.84 12.33
C PHE A 91 7.69 11.03 12.55
N VAL A 92 6.53 11.63 12.26
CA VAL A 92 5.23 10.96 12.35
C VAL A 92 5.08 9.93 11.22
N ALA A 93 5.36 10.32 9.97
CA ALA A 93 5.29 9.42 8.83
C ALA A 93 6.27 8.23 8.97
N PHE A 94 7.49 8.47 9.44
CA PHE A 94 8.45 7.41 9.73
C PHE A 94 7.98 6.52 10.89
N GLY A 95 7.37 7.10 11.93
CA GLY A 95 6.77 6.32 13.02
C GLY A 95 5.67 5.38 12.53
N GLN A 96 4.82 5.85 11.63
CA GLN A 96 3.78 5.04 10.98
C GLN A 96 4.40 3.96 10.07
N PHE A 97 5.38 4.32 9.22
CA PHE A 97 6.12 3.34 8.41
C PHE A 97 6.76 2.27 9.29
N PHE A 98 7.34 2.66 10.44
CA PHE A 98 7.95 1.72 11.38
C PHE A 98 6.92 0.76 11.98
N ASP A 99 5.79 1.27 12.47
CA ASP A 99 4.65 0.49 12.97
C ASP A 99 4.16 -0.54 11.93
N HIS A 100 4.12 -0.14 10.65
CA HIS A 100 3.68 -1.01 9.57
C HIS A 100 4.55 -2.27 9.39
N GLY A 101 5.83 -2.21 9.75
CA GLY A 101 6.72 -3.37 9.75
C GLY A 101 6.76 -4.15 11.05
N LEU A 102 5.92 -3.81 12.02
CA LEU A 102 5.74 -4.58 13.25
C LEU A 102 4.44 -5.37 13.21
N ASP A 103 3.35 -4.75 12.76
CA ASP A 103 2.07 -5.43 12.74
C ASP A 103 1.08 -4.99 11.66
N PHE A 104 0.24 -5.97 11.29
CA PHE A 104 -0.98 -5.79 10.55
C PHE A 104 -1.94 -6.94 10.87
N ILE A 105 -3.20 -6.61 11.15
CA ILE A 105 -4.26 -7.60 11.40
C ILE A 105 -5.35 -7.49 10.33
N SER A 106 -5.72 -8.61 9.72
CA SER A 106 -6.77 -8.66 8.71
C SER A 106 -8.14 -8.26 9.29
N LYS A 107 -8.97 -7.59 8.49
CA LYS A 107 -10.23 -6.95 8.94
C LYS A 107 -11.48 -7.64 8.34
N ASN A 108 -11.67 -8.94 8.58
CA ASN A 108 -12.83 -9.71 8.07
C ASN A 108 -13.64 -10.43 9.18
N GLY A 109 -13.56 -9.95 10.43
CA GLY A 109 -14.25 -10.55 11.58
C GLY A 109 -15.72 -10.12 11.75
N GLY A 110 -16.34 -9.54 10.72
CA GLY A 110 -17.63 -8.85 10.76
C GLY A 110 -17.51 -7.38 11.19
N TYR A 111 -18.60 -6.79 11.71
CA TYR A 111 -18.65 -5.37 12.08
C TYR A 111 -19.12 -5.16 13.52
N VAL A 112 -18.65 -4.08 14.14
CA VAL A 112 -19.19 -3.47 15.35
C VAL A 112 -19.87 -2.17 14.96
N MET A 113 -21.11 -2.00 15.41
CA MET A 113 -21.82 -0.73 15.28
C MET A 113 -21.61 0.08 16.55
N ILE A 114 -21.06 1.28 16.41
CA ILE A 114 -20.80 2.22 17.50
C ILE A 114 -21.85 3.33 17.40
N PRO A 115 -22.88 3.36 18.27
CA PRO A 115 -23.90 4.39 18.23
C PRO A 115 -23.31 5.74 18.63
N LEU A 116 -23.67 6.79 17.88
CA LEU A 116 -23.36 8.16 18.25
C LEU A 116 -24.26 8.59 19.41
N SER A 117 -23.69 9.33 20.35
CA SER A 117 -24.48 9.99 21.39
C SER A 117 -25.41 11.02 20.73
N PRO A 118 -26.66 11.22 21.18
CA PRO A 118 -27.49 12.35 20.75
C PRO A 118 -26.88 13.73 21.01
N SER A 119 -25.85 13.81 21.87
CA SER A 119 -25.07 15.02 22.13
C SER A 119 -23.85 15.18 21.21
N ASP A 120 -23.56 14.19 20.37
CA ASP A 120 -22.46 14.25 19.42
C ASP A 120 -22.78 15.27 18.31
N PRO A 121 -21.86 16.19 17.97
CA PRO A 121 -22.09 17.16 16.90
C PRO A 121 -22.40 16.54 15.53
N LEU A 122 -21.97 15.30 15.28
CA LEU A 122 -22.26 14.56 14.04
C LEU A 122 -23.57 13.77 14.10
N TYR A 123 -24.26 13.76 15.25
CA TYR A 123 -25.57 13.12 15.37
C TYR A 123 -26.63 13.92 14.59
N ASP A 124 -27.26 13.26 13.63
CA ASP A 124 -28.40 13.82 12.90
C ASP A 124 -29.72 13.29 13.50
N PRO A 125 -30.51 14.14 14.20
CA PRO A 125 -31.77 13.72 14.79
C PRO A 125 -32.84 13.32 13.76
N ASN A 126 -32.63 13.63 12.48
CA ASN A 126 -33.54 13.27 11.39
C ASN A 126 -33.07 12.03 10.61
N ALA A 127 -31.89 11.48 10.92
CA ALA A 127 -31.42 10.27 10.25
C ALA A 127 -32.37 9.10 10.52
N THR A 128 -32.73 8.39 9.46
CA THR A 128 -33.63 7.23 9.51
C THR A 128 -32.95 6.00 8.93
N GLY A 129 -33.40 4.82 9.35
CA GLY A 129 -32.87 3.54 8.90
C GLY A 129 -32.03 2.82 9.97
N PRO A 130 -31.70 1.54 9.73
CA PRO A 130 -31.08 0.67 10.73
C PRO A 130 -29.65 1.07 11.10
N MET A 131 -29.02 1.94 10.31
CA MET A 131 -27.64 2.42 10.51
C MET A 131 -27.58 3.92 10.84
N ALA A 132 -28.73 4.56 11.09
CA ALA A 132 -28.79 5.97 11.44
C ALA A 132 -27.98 6.24 12.72
N ASN A 133 -27.13 7.28 12.68
CA ASN A 133 -26.28 7.69 13.80
C ASN A 133 -25.39 6.58 14.36
N MET A 134 -24.80 5.76 13.48
CA MET A 134 -23.83 4.73 13.85
C MET A 134 -22.55 4.88 13.04
N MET A 135 -21.40 4.71 13.69
CA MET A 135 -20.14 4.42 13.02
C MET A 135 -19.97 2.91 12.91
N MET A 136 -19.60 2.44 11.73
CA MET A 136 -19.24 1.04 11.52
C MET A 136 -17.73 0.86 11.71
N LEU A 137 -17.34 -0.16 12.46
CA LEU A 137 -15.94 -0.58 12.57
C LEU A 137 -15.84 -2.06 12.20
N SER A 138 -14.98 -2.42 11.26
CA SER A 138 -14.69 -3.82 10.96
C SER A 138 -13.93 -4.47 12.11
N ARG A 139 -14.26 -5.72 12.41
CA ARG A 139 -13.56 -6.54 13.40
C ARG A 139 -12.38 -7.22 12.74
N ALA A 140 -11.34 -7.47 13.54
CA ALA A 140 -10.23 -8.28 13.12
C ALA A 140 -10.66 -9.75 12.88
N SER A 141 -10.06 -10.38 11.86
CA SER A 141 -10.26 -11.78 11.52
C SER A 141 -9.72 -12.69 12.63
N LEU A 142 -10.51 -13.68 13.04
CA LEU A 142 -10.06 -14.65 14.02
C LEU A 142 -9.10 -15.66 13.36
N ALA A 143 -8.00 -15.96 14.05
CA ALA A 143 -6.97 -16.92 13.64
C ALA A 143 -6.92 -18.14 14.58
N ASN A 144 -7.98 -18.38 15.35
CA ASN A 144 -8.10 -19.58 16.17
C ASN A 144 -8.11 -20.84 15.28
N PRO A 145 -7.65 -22.01 15.78
CA PRO A 145 -7.81 -23.28 15.07
C PRO A 145 -9.29 -23.64 14.90
N ASP A 146 -9.65 -24.35 13.84
CA ASP A 146 -11.05 -24.77 13.56
C ASP A 146 -11.72 -25.49 14.75
N SER A 147 -10.92 -26.20 15.56
CA SER A 147 -11.38 -26.88 16.78
C SER A 147 -11.95 -25.93 17.84
N ASP A 148 -11.69 -24.63 17.76
CA ASP A 148 -12.15 -23.62 18.70
C ASP A 148 -13.53 -23.03 18.34
N PHE A 149 -14.04 -23.34 17.14
CA PHE A 149 -15.30 -22.82 16.64
C PHE A 149 -16.45 -23.81 16.82
N ASN A 150 -17.64 -23.25 17.06
CA ASN A 150 -18.90 -23.95 16.90
C ASN A 150 -19.20 -24.15 15.40
N PRO A 151 -20.10 -25.09 15.03
CA PRO A 151 -20.49 -25.27 13.63
C PRO A 151 -21.08 -24.03 12.94
N ASP A 152 -21.50 -23.02 13.71
CA ASP A 152 -22.02 -21.73 13.21
C ASP A 152 -20.92 -20.66 13.01
N GLY A 153 -19.65 -21.02 13.20
CA GLY A 153 -18.51 -20.11 13.04
C GLY A 153 -18.25 -19.19 14.24
N THR A 154 -18.99 -19.31 15.34
CA THR A 154 -18.72 -18.56 16.58
C THR A 154 -17.67 -19.26 17.44
N LEU A 155 -16.87 -18.51 18.20
CA LEU A 155 -15.94 -19.10 19.17
C LEU A 155 -16.70 -19.84 20.29
N LYS A 156 -16.18 -21.01 20.67
CA LYS A 156 -16.68 -21.76 21.84
C LYS A 156 -16.55 -20.92 23.12
N ALA A 157 -17.51 -21.07 24.02
CA ALA A 157 -17.51 -20.34 25.29
C ALA A 157 -16.21 -20.59 26.09
N GLY A 158 -15.56 -19.51 26.51
CA GLY A 158 -14.30 -19.57 27.26
C GLY A 158 -13.03 -19.63 26.40
N VAL A 159 -13.14 -19.74 25.07
CA VAL A 159 -12.00 -19.63 24.17
C VAL A 159 -11.61 -18.16 24.01
N THR A 160 -10.29 -17.89 24.09
CA THR A 160 -9.73 -16.55 23.87
C THR A 160 -9.59 -16.29 22.36
N PRO A 161 -10.09 -15.16 21.84
CA PRO A 161 -9.84 -14.75 20.45
C PRO A 161 -8.35 -14.64 20.15
N GLN A 162 -7.93 -15.22 19.02
CA GLN A 162 -6.59 -15.11 18.47
C GLN A 162 -6.63 -14.36 17.15
N TYR A 163 -5.56 -13.65 16.83
CA TYR A 163 -5.42 -12.85 15.62
C TYR A 163 -4.07 -13.17 14.99
N ASN A 164 -4.04 -13.24 13.66
CA ASN A 164 -2.79 -13.39 12.95
C ASN A 164 -2.18 -12.00 12.75
N ASN A 165 -0.89 -11.88 13.06
CA ASN A 165 -0.11 -10.77 12.55
C ASN A 165 0.37 -11.15 11.15
N ASN A 166 -0.07 -10.40 10.15
CA ASN A 166 0.29 -10.60 8.76
C ASN A 166 1.62 -9.91 8.39
N THR A 167 2.22 -9.17 9.33
CA THR A 167 3.57 -8.62 9.22
C THR A 167 4.58 -9.45 10.01
N GLY A 168 5.82 -9.51 9.51
CA GLY A 168 6.94 -10.11 10.24
C GLY A 168 7.14 -9.49 11.64
N LEU A 169 7.53 -10.30 12.63
CA LEU A 169 7.73 -9.83 14.02
C LEU A 169 9.05 -9.09 14.23
N LEU A 170 9.90 -9.01 13.21
CA LEU A 170 11.24 -8.45 13.29
C LEU A 170 11.30 -7.11 12.58
N ILE A 171 12.19 -6.23 13.03
CA ILE A 171 12.54 -5.02 12.29
C ILE A 171 13.46 -5.44 11.15
N ASP A 172 12.87 -5.83 10.03
CA ASP A 172 13.56 -6.48 8.90
C ASP A 172 13.34 -5.78 7.55
N GLN A 173 12.73 -4.59 7.56
CA GLN A 173 12.38 -3.82 6.35
C GLN A 173 11.36 -4.55 5.46
N SER A 174 10.50 -5.38 6.03
CA SER A 174 9.34 -5.96 5.33
C SER A 174 8.45 -4.91 4.64
N GLN A 175 8.46 -3.65 5.08
CA GLN A 175 7.78 -2.55 4.39
C GLN A 175 8.28 -2.29 2.97
N THR A 176 9.55 -2.60 2.72
CA THR A 176 10.20 -2.50 1.41
C THR A 176 10.19 -3.83 0.68
N TYR A 177 10.37 -4.95 1.40
CA TYR A 177 10.63 -6.26 0.79
C TYR A 177 9.47 -7.25 0.82
N GLY A 178 8.40 -6.95 1.56
CA GLY A 178 7.27 -7.85 1.78
C GLY A 178 7.46 -8.72 3.02
N SER A 179 6.33 -9.09 3.64
CA SER A 179 6.28 -10.06 4.76
C SER A 179 6.08 -11.51 4.30
N HIS A 180 6.10 -11.77 2.99
CA HIS A 180 5.86 -13.09 2.40
C HIS A 180 6.65 -13.25 1.10
N GLU A 181 7.14 -14.47 0.84
CA GLU A 181 8.00 -14.78 -0.29
C GLU A 181 7.35 -14.49 -1.65
N SER A 182 6.05 -14.76 -1.82
CA SER A 182 5.28 -14.34 -3.00
C SER A 182 5.40 -12.84 -3.29
N VAL A 183 5.15 -11.99 -2.29
CA VAL A 183 5.24 -10.53 -2.45
C VAL A 183 6.69 -10.14 -2.77
N ASN A 184 7.66 -10.75 -2.08
CA ASN A 184 9.08 -10.50 -2.35
C ASN A 184 9.48 -10.87 -3.79
N VAL A 185 8.97 -11.97 -4.34
CA VAL A 185 9.20 -12.37 -5.74
C VAL A 185 8.66 -11.32 -6.71
N LEU A 186 7.47 -10.77 -6.43
CA LEU A 186 6.83 -9.77 -7.29
C LEU A 186 7.53 -8.40 -7.27
N LEU A 187 8.14 -8.04 -6.14
CA LEU A 187 8.84 -6.75 -5.96
C LEU A 187 10.26 -6.74 -6.55
N ARG A 188 10.82 -7.90 -6.87
CA ARG A 188 12.15 -8.01 -7.50
C ARG A 188 12.08 -7.70 -8.98
N GLN A 189 13.04 -6.94 -9.50
CA GLN A 189 13.12 -6.66 -10.92
C GLN A 189 13.78 -7.82 -11.68
N TYR A 190 13.09 -8.32 -12.70
CA TYR A 190 13.61 -9.28 -13.66
C TYR A 190 13.89 -8.59 -14.99
N ASP A 191 14.98 -8.94 -15.68
CA ASP A 191 15.20 -8.46 -17.05
C ASP A 191 14.21 -9.10 -18.05
N ALA A 192 14.30 -8.70 -19.32
CA ALA A 192 13.42 -9.24 -20.37
C ALA A 192 13.51 -10.77 -20.57
N ASN A 193 14.55 -11.42 -20.05
CA ASN A 193 14.75 -12.87 -20.10
C ASN A 193 14.34 -13.57 -18.79
N GLY A 194 13.74 -12.85 -17.83
CA GLY A 194 13.36 -13.39 -16.53
C GLY A 194 14.54 -13.57 -15.56
N VAL A 195 15.69 -12.94 -15.84
CA VAL A 195 16.87 -13.02 -14.97
C VAL A 195 16.78 -11.93 -13.90
N LEU A 196 16.97 -12.32 -12.64
CA LEU A 196 16.97 -11.38 -11.52
C LEU A 196 18.12 -10.37 -11.66
N THR A 197 17.78 -9.08 -11.58
CA THR A 197 18.75 -7.97 -11.73
C THR A 197 19.42 -7.58 -10.42
N GLY A 198 18.80 -7.91 -9.29
CA GLY A 198 19.19 -7.46 -7.95
C GLY A 198 18.52 -6.15 -7.52
N ARG A 199 17.79 -5.46 -8.40
CA ARG A 199 17.01 -4.26 -8.09
C ARG A 199 15.58 -4.62 -7.65
N LEU A 200 14.92 -3.67 -7.01
CA LEU A 200 13.47 -3.61 -6.89
C LEU A 200 12.86 -3.01 -8.17
N ILE A 201 11.63 -3.42 -8.49
CA ILE A 201 10.87 -2.89 -9.62
C ILE A 201 10.62 -1.39 -9.48
N THR A 202 10.59 -0.68 -10.60
CA THR A 202 10.38 0.78 -10.62
C THR A 202 9.13 1.14 -11.43
N ASN A 203 8.76 2.41 -11.47
CA ASN A 203 7.67 2.91 -12.32
C ASN A 203 7.97 2.86 -13.84
N ALA A 204 8.96 2.07 -14.27
CA ALA A 204 9.42 1.99 -15.65
C ALA A 204 9.21 0.62 -16.28
N GLU A 205 8.66 -0.35 -15.53
CA GLU A 205 8.54 -1.72 -16.02
C GLU A 205 7.54 -1.83 -17.15
N ASP A 206 6.47 -1.03 -17.11
CA ASP A 206 5.45 -0.93 -18.14
C ASP A 206 5.77 0.07 -19.26
N GLY A 207 6.86 0.84 -19.10
CA GLY A 207 7.35 1.85 -20.04
C GLY A 207 6.67 3.22 -19.96
N ASN A 208 5.80 3.48 -18.98
CA ASN A 208 5.03 4.72 -18.87
C ASN A 208 5.52 5.69 -17.78
N GLY A 209 6.40 5.28 -16.88
CA GLY A 209 6.98 6.13 -15.84
C GLY A 209 8.51 6.04 -15.75
N PRO A 210 9.11 6.72 -14.76
CA PRO A 210 10.55 6.83 -14.63
C PRO A 210 11.17 5.67 -13.83
N ASP A 211 12.48 5.47 -13.97
CA ASP A 211 13.24 4.37 -13.35
C ASP A 211 13.75 4.69 -11.92
N ASN A 212 13.30 5.81 -11.37
CA ASN A 212 13.68 6.34 -10.05
C ASN A 212 12.44 6.69 -9.19
N ASP A 213 11.39 5.91 -9.36
CA ASP A 213 10.10 6.03 -8.67
C ASP A 213 9.55 4.65 -8.33
N LEU A 214 8.64 4.59 -7.34
CA LEU A 214 8.01 3.34 -6.92
C LEU A 214 7.20 2.74 -8.07
N ALA A 215 7.30 1.42 -8.23
CA ALA A 215 6.47 0.70 -9.19
C ALA A 215 4.97 0.84 -8.88
N THR A 216 4.16 0.84 -9.92
CA THR A 216 2.71 0.76 -9.82
C THR A 216 2.21 -0.68 -9.96
N TRP A 217 0.92 -0.90 -9.76
CA TRP A 217 0.31 -2.21 -10.04
C TRP A 217 0.47 -2.63 -11.51
N SER A 218 0.43 -1.68 -12.44
CA SER A 218 0.75 -1.92 -13.87
C SER A 218 2.16 -2.51 -14.04
N ASP A 219 3.15 -1.92 -13.38
CA ASP A 219 4.54 -2.37 -13.44
C ASP A 219 4.73 -3.77 -12.87
N VAL A 220 4.06 -4.08 -11.75
CA VAL A 220 4.10 -5.42 -11.14
C VAL A 220 3.63 -6.48 -12.14
N LYS A 221 2.50 -6.24 -12.83
CA LYS A 221 1.98 -7.17 -13.84
C LYS A 221 2.99 -7.39 -14.97
N VAL A 222 3.59 -6.32 -15.49
CA VAL A 222 4.57 -6.43 -16.58
C VAL A 222 5.84 -7.15 -16.14
N ASN A 223 6.34 -6.88 -14.93
CA ASN A 223 7.50 -7.56 -14.38
C ASN A 223 7.22 -9.05 -14.11
N ALA A 224 6.03 -9.39 -13.58
CA ALA A 224 5.62 -10.77 -13.33
C ALA A 224 5.54 -11.61 -14.62
N LEU A 225 5.11 -11.01 -15.75
CA LEU A 225 5.09 -11.69 -17.04
C LEU A 225 6.48 -12.15 -17.51
N ARG A 226 7.56 -11.46 -17.10
CA ARG A 226 8.94 -11.82 -17.47
C ARG A 226 9.36 -13.17 -16.89
N ILE A 227 8.70 -13.62 -15.83
CA ILE A 227 8.91 -14.93 -15.20
C ILE A 227 7.74 -15.90 -15.42
N GLY A 228 6.78 -15.55 -16.28
CA GLY A 228 5.70 -16.47 -16.68
C GLY A 228 4.44 -16.42 -15.81
N ILE A 229 4.34 -15.42 -14.94
CA ILE A 229 3.19 -15.16 -14.09
C ILE A 229 2.29 -14.14 -14.78
N GLU A 230 1.03 -14.51 -15.04
CA GLU A 230 -0.02 -13.59 -15.49
C GLU A 230 -0.93 -13.29 -14.30
N LEU A 231 -0.81 -12.09 -13.73
CA LEU A 231 -1.62 -11.66 -12.59
C LEU A 231 -2.96 -11.06 -13.05
N VAL A 232 -4.00 -11.25 -12.23
CA VAL A 232 -5.31 -10.61 -12.37
C VAL A 232 -5.48 -9.54 -11.29
N ASP A 233 -6.41 -8.60 -11.47
CA ASP A 233 -6.58 -7.49 -10.54
C ASP A 233 -6.95 -7.92 -9.13
N GLU A 234 -7.71 -9.00 -8.96
CA GLU A 234 -8.05 -9.57 -7.66
C GLU A 234 -6.82 -9.98 -6.83
N ASP A 235 -5.65 -10.18 -7.45
CA ASP A 235 -4.39 -10.46 -6.77
C ASP A 235 -3.92 -9.34 -5.84
N VAL A 236 -4.41 -8.10 -6.03
CA VAL A 236 -4.08 -7.00 -5.13
C VAL A 236 -4.59 -7.25 -3.70
N LEU A 237 -5.68 -8.00 -3.56
CA LEU A 237 -6.35 -8.25 -2.27
C LEU A 237 -5.75 -9.44 -1.52
N ASP A 238 -5.12 -10.37 -2.24
CA ASP A 238 -4.47 -11.55 -1.68
C ASP A 238 -3.52 -12.14 -2.74
N ALA A 239 -2.20 -12.03 -2.60
CA ALA A 239 -1.27 -12.48 -3.62
C ALA A 239 -1.34 -14.01 -3.84
N PRO A 240 -1.15 -14.50 -5.08
CA PRO A 240 -1.02 -15.92 -5.31
C PRO A 240 0.18 -16.50 -4.56
N LEU A 241 0.08 -17.76 -4.13
CA LEU A 241 1.18 -18.46 -3.49
C LEU A 241 2.18 -18.91 -4.56
N ILE A 242 3.32 -18.23 -4.62
CA ILE A 242 4.36 -18.45 -5.62
C ILE A 242 5.41 -19.41 -5.06
N LYS A 243 5.84 -20.38 -5.86
CA LYS A 243 6.90 -21.34 -5.56
C LYS A 243 8.24 -20.61 -5.37
N ALA A 244 8.56 -20.32 -4.11
CA ALA A 244 9.82 -19.69 -3.70
C ALA A 244 10.33 -20.30 -2.39
N ASP A 245 11.63 -20.18 -2.14
CA ASP A 245 12.22 -20.52 -0.85
C ASP A 245 11.95 -19.43 0.21
N ALA A 246 12.35 -19.68 1.46
CA ALA A 246 12.12 -18.79 2.60
C ALA A 246 12.75 -17.39 2.49
N ILE A 247 13.55 -17.13 1.45
CA ILE A 247 14.11 -15.80 1.17
C ILE A 247 13.71 -15.31 -0.23
N GLY A 248 12.61 -15.82 -0.79
CA GLY A 248 12.05 -15.36 -2.06
C GLY A 248 12.83 -15.76 -3.30
N ARG A 249 13.71 -16.78 -3.25
CA ARG A 249 14.30 -17.33 -4.50
C ARG A 249 13.30 -18.26 -5.16
N ILE A 250 12.99 -17.99 -6.42
CA ILE A 250 12.08 -18.83 -7.21
C ILE A 250 12.59 -20.28 -7.29
N THR A 251 11.67 -21.24 -7.16
CA THR A 251 11.97 -22.69 -7.23
C THR A 251 11.37 -23.37 -8.47
N PHE A 252 10.77 -22.57 -9.36
CA PHE A 252 10.33 -22.97 -10.69
C PHE A 252 11.30 -22.45 -11.77
N THR A 253 11.16 -22.93 -13.00
CA THR A 253 11.96 -22.48 -14.15
C THR A 253 11.26 -21.29 -14.82
N PRO A 254 11.76 -20.04 -14.66
CA PRO A 254 11.12 -18.87 -15.25
C PRO A 254 11.20 -18.91 -16.77
N GLN A 255 10.13 -18.46 -17.43
CA GLN A 255 10.03 -18.26 -18.87
C GLN A 255 8.81 -17.39 -19.18
N ASN A 256 8.74 -16.78 -20.37
CA ASN A 256 7.64 -15.90 -20.78
C ASN A 256 6.98 -16.30 -22.11
N THR A 257 7.22 -17.53 -22.57
CA THR A 257 6.61 -18.06 -23.81
C THR A 257 5.19 -18.57 -23.57
N VAL A 258 4.93 -19.13 -22.40
CA VAL A 258 3.62 -19.64 -21.98
C VAL A 258 3.33 -19.13 -20.57
N THR A 259 2.28 -18.36 -20.37
CA THR A 259 1.96 -17.82 -19.04
C THR A 259 1.05 -18.75 -18.24
N PHE A 260 1.18 -18.69 -16.92
CA PHE A 260 0.21 -19.23 -15.97
C PHE A 260 -0.54 -18.08 -15.33
N ARG A 261 -1.87 -18.09 -15.43
CA ARG A 261 -2.71 -17.12 -14.75
C ARG A 261 -2.94 -17.50 -13.30
N SER A 262 -3.00 -16.51 -12.44
CA SER A 262 -3.25 -16.69 -11.00
C SER A 262 -4.69 -17.10 -10.66
N ASP A 263 -5.63 -16.97 -11.60
CA ASP A 263 -7.06 -17.25 -11.44
C ASP A 263 -7.52 -18.56 -12.09
N GLU A 264 -6.59 -19.39 -12.62
CA GLU A 264 -6.94 -20.60 -13.36
C GLU A 264 -6.42 -21.89 -12.72
N SER A 265 -7.25 -22.92 -12.79
CA SER A 265 -6.86 -24.31 -12.53
C SER A 265 -5.96 -24.86 -13.64
N ILE A 266 -5.28 -25.97 -13.37
CA ILE A 266 -4.53 -26.70 -14.40
C ILE A 266 -5.42 -27.06 -15.60
N THR A 267 -6.66 -27.47 -15.35
CA THR A 267 -7.61 -27.86 -16.42
C THR A 267 -7.96 -26.66 -17.31
N GLU A 268 -8.18 -25.49 -16.72
CA GLU A 268 -8.45 -24.26 -17.45
C GLU A 268 -7.22 -23.78 -18.23
N TRP A 269 -6.03 -23.91 -17.65
CA TRP A 269 -4.77 -23.62 -18.34
C TRP A 269 -4.57 -24.51 -19.56
N GLU A 270 -4.79 -25.82 -19.46
CA GLU A 270 -4.69 -26.75 -20.60
C GLU A 270 -5.72 -26.42 -21.68
N ALA A 271 -6.95 -26.05 -21.29
CA ALA A 271 -8.00 -25.64 -22.21
C ALA A 271 -7.67 -24.33 -22.94
N ARG A 272 -7.11 -23.34 -22.23
CA ARG A 272 -6.73 -22.02 -22.78
C ARG A 272 -5.54 -22.12 -23.72
N THR A 273 -4.53 -22.90 -23.35
CA THR A 273 -3.26 -22.99 -24.09
C THR A 273 -3.26 -24.08 -25.16
N GLY A 274 -4.10 -25.12 -25.00
CA GLY A 274 -4.06 -26.33 -25.83
C GLY A 274 -2.80 -27.19 -25.61
N LEU A 275 -2.04 -26.91 -24.54
CA LEU A 275 -0.82 -27.62 -24.17
C LEU A 275 -1.11 -28.67 -23.09
N THR A 276 -0.19 -29.61 -22.91
CA THR A 276 -0.26 -30.61 -21.84
C THR A 276 0.54 -30.12 -20.64
N TYR A 277 -0.10 -30.04 -19.47
CA TYR A 277 0.51 -29.49 -18.25
C TYR A 277 1.78 -30.24 -17.84
N ALA A 278 1.82 -31.56 -18.04
CA ALA A 278 2.98 -32.39 -17.68
C ALA A 278 4.29 -31.92 -18.34
N ASP A 279 4.22 -31.33 -19.54
CA ASP A 279 5.39 -30.81 -20.26
C ASP A 279 5.89 -29.47 -19.69
N TYR A 280 5.04 -28.76 -18.94
CA TYR A 280 5.29 -27.41 -18.40
C TYR A 280 5.27 -27.35 -16.87
N ALA A 281 5.12 -28.49 -16.17
CA ALA A 281 5.00 -28.53 -14.71
C ALA A 281 6.20 -27.90 -13.98
N GLN A 282 7.40 -27.89 -14.58
CA GLN A 282 8.58 -27.22 -14.02
C GLN A 282 8.55 -25.69 -14.15
N ASN A 283 7.69 -25.16 -15.02
CA ASN A 283 7.51 -23.73 -15.28
C ASN A 283 6.34 -23.13 -14.51
N ASP A 284 5.45 -23.96 -13.95
CA ASP A 284 4.30 -23.50 -13.17
C ASP A 284 4.76 -22.75 -11.91
N PRO A 285 4.51 -21.44 -11.82
CA PRO A 285 5.04 -20.62 -10.74
C PRO A 285 4.26 -20.76 -9.44
N PHE A 286 3.09 -21.40 -9.44
CA PHE A 286 2.17 -21.39 -8.30
C PHE A 286 2.17 -22.68 -7.51
N GLU A 287 2.05 -22.57 -6.19
CA GLU A 287 1.60 -23.68 -5.36
C GLU A 287 0.11 -23.93 -5.62
N ARG A 288 -0.28 -25.20 -5.71
CA ARG A 288 -1.64 -25.60 -6.12
C ARG A 288 -2.27 -26.57 -5.15
N ASP A 289 -3.60 -26.52 -5.05
CA ASP A 289 -4.38 -27.49 -4.30
C ASP A 289 -4.51 -28.85 -5.03
N ALA A 290 -5.25 -29.78 -4.44
CA ALA A 290 -5.45 -31.11 -5.00
C ALA A 290 -6.29 -31.12 -6.31
N ASP A 291 -7.08 -30.07 -6.53
CA ASP A 291 -7.92 -29.89 -7.72
C ASP A 291 -7.18 -29.08 -8.82
N GLY A 292 -5.97 -28.60 -8.52
CA GLY A 292 -5.11 -27.87 -9.45
C GLY A 292 -5.34 -26.36 -9.45
N ASN A 293 -6.11 -25.81 -8.51
CA ASN A 293 -6.30 -24.38 -8.36
C ASN A 293 -5.09 -23.73 -7.69
N VAL A 294 -4.81 -22.47 -8.02
CA VAL A 294 -3.74 -21.68 -7.40
C VAL A 294 -4.09 -21.40 -5.93
N LEU A 295 -3.17 -21.75 -5.02
CA LEU A 295 -3.28 -21.38 -3.61
C LEU A 295 -2.99 -19.89 -3.42
N ARG A 296 -3.52 -19.29 -2.35
CA ARG A 296 -3.32 -17.88 -2.00
C ARG A 296 -2.44 -17.74 -0.76
N SER A 297 -1.70 -16.64 -0.69
CA SER A 297 -0.73 -16.36 0.38
C SER A 297 -1.37 -15.76 1.63
N ASN A 298 -2.63 -15.32 1.55
CA ASN A 298 -3.32 -14.51 2.55
C ASN A 298 -2.59 -13.19 2.83
N GLN A 299 -1.98 -12.60 1.80
CA GLN A 299 -1.19 -11.37 1.87
C GLN A 299 -1.63 -10.39 0.80
N ALA A 300 -2.29 -9.31 1.20
CA ALA A 300 -2.68 -8.25 0.28
C ALA A 300 -1.44 -7.52 -0.24
N ILE A 301 -1.40 -7.27 -1.55
CA ILE A 301 -0.38 -6.43 -2.20
C ILE A 301 -0.73 -4.95 -2.01
N LEU A 302 -2.02 -4.61 -2.07
CA LEU A 302 -2.55 -3.28 -1.84
C LEU A 302 -3.69 -3.33 -0.83
N ILE A 303 -3.63 -2.47 0.18
CA ILE A 303 -4.63 -2.38 1.26
C ILE A 303 -5.37 -1.05 1.15
N ASP A 304 -4.64 0.05 1.01
CA ASP A 304 -5.22 1.40 0.89
C ASP A 304 -5.40 1.76 -0.57
N ILE A 305 -6.51 1.26 -1.12
CA ILE A 305 -6.92 1.45 -2.51
C ILE A 305 -8.01 2.52 -2.55
N ALA A 306 -8.01 3.35 -3.60
CA ALA A 306 -9.10 4.28 -3.86
C ALA A 306 -10.45 3.53 -3.87
N HIS A 307 -11.48 4.11 -3.24
CA HIS A 307 -12.77 3.45 -2.98
C HIS A 307 -13.47 2.87 -4.23
N GLY A 308 -13.20 3.42 -5.42
CA GLY A 308 -13.76 2.92 -6.68
C GLY A 308 -12.85 1.96 -7.46
N ALA A 309 -11.60 1.78 -7.04
CA ALA A 309 -10.59 1.02 -7.77
C ALA A 309 -10.42 -0.41 -7.27
N ALA A 310 -10.89 -0.74 -6.06
CA ALA A 310 -10.77 -2.08 -5.51
C ALA A 310 -11.62 -3.09 -6.31
N PRO A 311 -11.03 -4.21 -6.78
CA PRO A 311 -11.79 -5.30 -7.37
C PRO A 311 -12.56 -6.06 -6.27
N GLY A 312 -13.37 -7.06 -6.65
CA GLY A 312 -14.09 -7.90 -5.70
C GLY A 312 -15.56 -8.07 -6.07
N THR A 313 -16.46 -7.87 -5.11
CA THR A 313 -17.90 -8.10 -5.30
C THR A 313 -18.75 -6.90 -4.89
N ASP A 314 -19.90 -6.74 -5.53
CA ASP A 314 -20.93 -5.80 -5.08
C ASP A 314 -21.59 -6.24 -3.75
N HIS A 315 -22.52 -5.43 -3.26
CA HIS A 315 -23.23 -5.70 -1.99
C HIS A 315 -24.15 -6.93 -2.03
N MET A 316 -24.39 -7.50 -3.22
CA MET A 316 -25.16 -8.72 -3.44
C MET A 316 -24.25 -9.94 -3.67
N GLY A 317 -22.93 -9.75 -3.65
CA GLY A 317 -21.94 -10.80 -3.89
C GLY A 317 -21.66 -11.08 -5.36
N ASN A 318 -22.13 -10.23 -6.29
CA ASN A 318 -21.80 -10.39 -7.70
C ASN A 318 -20.39 -9.86 -7.97
N PRO A 319 -19.55 -10.56 -8.75
CA PRO A 319 -18.23 -10.06 -9.14
C PRO A 319 -18.32 -8.70 -9.84
N LEU A 320 -17.43 -7.78 -9.45
CA LEU A 320 -17.19 -6.55 -10.17
C LEU A 320 -16.37 -6.85 -11.42
N VAL A 321 -16.61 -6.12 -12.51
CA VAL A 321 -15.82 -6.21 -13.74
C VAL A 321 -15.01 -4.92 -13.96
N PRO A 322 -13.84 -4.97 -14.62
CA PRO A 322 -13.10 -3.76 -14.98
C PRO A 322 -13.98 -2.80 -15.79
N ALA A 323 -14.02 -1.53 -15.38
CA ALA A 323 -14.80 -0.51 -16.08
C ALA A 323 -14.32 -0.30 -17.52
N SER A 324 -13.02 -0.42 -17.78
CA SER A 324 -12.42 -0.23 -19.10
C SER A 324 -12.84 -1.29 -20.12
N THR A 325 -13.19 -2.51 -19.69
CA THR A 325 -13.58 -3.63 -20.56
C THR A 325 -15.06 -3.99 -20.43
N ASN A 326 -15.85 -3.26 -19.65
CA ASN A 326 -17.24 -3.59 -19.41
C ASN A 326 -18.11 -3.41 -20.67
N THR A 327 -18.76 -4.49 -21.12
CA THR A 327 -19.73 -4.47 -22.22
C THR A 327 -21.19 -4.56 -21.75
N ASP A 328 -21.45 -4.84 -20.47
CA ASP A 328 -22.79 -4.90 -19.89
C ASP A 328 -23.07 -3.64 -19.05
N PRO A 329 -23.98 -2.75 -19.49
CA PRO A 329 -24.30 -1.53 -18.74
C PRO A 329 -24.90 -1.77 -17.35
N ASN A 330 -25.30 -3.01 -17.02
CA ASN A 330 -25.83 -3.36 -15.71
C ASN A 330 -24.81 -4.04 -14.80
N ALA A 331 -23.62 -4.39 -15.31
CA ALA A 331 -22.58 -4.97 -14.48
C ALA A 331 -22.05 -3.91 -13.49
N ALA A 332 -21.88 -4.33 -12.25
CA ALA A 332 -21.16 -3.53 -11.27
C ALA A 332 -19.67 -3.51 -11.67
N THR A 333 -19.02 -2.36 -11.53
CA THR A 333 -17.65 -2.15 -12.04
C THR A 333 -16.74 -1.56 -10.98
N TYR A 334 -15.43 -1.70 -11.20
CA TYR A 334 -14.38 -0.94 -10.53
C TYR A 334 -13.50 -0.21 -11.55
N ASP A 335 -12.86 0.87 -11.13
CA ASP A 335 -11.93 1.67 -11.93
C ASP A 335 -10.56 1.00 -11.98
N ASP A 336 -10.38 0.12 -12.97
CA ASP A 336 -9.15 -0.63 -13.19
C ASP A 336 -7.97 0.25 -13.61
N VAL A 337 -8.24 1.40 -14.23
CA VAL A 337 -7.20 2.39 -14.59
C VAL A 337 -6.68 3.07 -13.33
N ALA A 338 -7.57 3.45 -12.41
CA ALA A 338 -7.16 3.96 -11.11
C ALA A 338 -6.42 2.89 -10.30
N LEU A 339 -6.88 1.63 -10.32
CA LEU A 339 -6.18 0.53 -9.66
C LEU A 339 -4.75 0.37 -10.16
N ALA A 340 -4.56 0.34 -11.48
CA ALA A 340 -3.27 0.19 -12.14
C ALA A 340 -2.23 1.24 -11.70
N ASN A 341 -2.67 2.44 -11.30
CA ASN A 341 -1.81 3.54 -10.89
C ASN A 341 -1.39 3.54 -9.41
N HIS A 342 -1.89 2.60 -8.59
CA HIS A 342 -1.48 2.55 -7.17
C HIS A 342 -0.03 2.08 -7.07
N TYR A 343 0.76 2.76 -6.24
CA TYR A 343 2.14 2.35 -5.96
C TYR A 343 2.16 1.04 -5.18
N VAL A 344 3.17 0.22 -5.40
CA VAL A 344 3.36 -1.07 -4.76
C VAL A 344 4.71 -1.08 -4.03
N SER A 345 4.71 -1.63 -2.81
CA SER A 345 5.89 -1.85 -1.97
C SER A 345 5.70 -3.15 -1.18
N GLY A 346 6.66 -3.49 -0.33
CA GLY A 346 6.52 -4.59 0.64
C GLY A 346 5.34 -4.48 1.60
N ASP A 347 4.90 -3.25 1.89
CA ASP A 347 3.70 -2.95 2.67
C ASP A 347 2.57 -2.47 1.78
N GLY A 348 1.41 -3.12 1.87
CA GLY A 348 0.23 -2.76 1.09
C GLY A 348 -0.41 -1.42 1.49
N ARG A 349 0.05 -0.78 2.58
CA ARG A 349 -0.39 0.56 3.03
C ARG A 349 0.45 1.71 2.46
N VAL A 350 1.31 1.46 1.47
CA VAL A 350 2.17 2.48 0.84
C VAL A 350 1.42 3.70 0.29
N ASN A 351 0.13 3.57 -0.04
CA ASN A 351 -0.71 4.63 -0.59
C ASN A 351 -1.60 5.34 0.45
N GLU A 352 -1.50 5.03 1.75
CA GLU A 352 -2.38 5.59 2.79
C GLU A 352 -2.30 7.13 2.86
N ASN A 353 -1.11 7.69 2.70
CA ASN A 353 -0.88 9.11 2.54
C ASN A 353 0.46 9.41 1.84
N VAL A 354 0.59 10.61 1.28
CA VAL A 354 1.79 11.05 0.54
C VAL A 354 3.07 11.03 1.38
N GLY A 355 2.96 11.25 2.70
CA GLY A 355 4.10 11.20 3.62
C GLY A 355 4.67 9.79 3.73
N LEU A 356 3.81 8.79 3.89
CA LEU A 356 4.21 7.37 3.88
C LEU A 356 4.79 6.97 2.53
N THR A 357 4.13 7.29 1.42
CA THR A 357 4.65 6.99 0.07
C THR A 357 6.07 7.54 -0.10
N ALA A 358 6.33 8.76 0.39
CA ALA A 358 7.67 9.35 0.37
C ALA A 358 8.69 8.58 1.23
N VAL A 359 8.31 8.05 2.39
CA VAL A 359 9.19 7.20 3.22
C VAL A 359 9.52 5.90 2.48
N HIS A 360 8.52 5.23 1.88
CA HIS A 360 8.74 4.04 1.07
C HIS A 360 9.71 4.28 -0.08
N HIS A 361 9.53 5.39 -0.80
CA HIS A 361 10.39 5.79 -1.91
C HIS A 361 11.85 5.94 -1.47
N VAL A 362 12.13 6.54 -0.31
CA VAL A 362 13.50 6.67 0.21
C VAL A 362 14.19 5.31 0.41
N PHE A 363 13.51 4.35 1.04
CA PHE A 363 14.09 3.02 1.28
C PHE A 363 14.22 2.19 0.00
N HIS A 364 13.26 2.33 -0.92
CA HIS A 364 13.32 1.73 -2.25
C HIS A 364 14.52 2.25 -3.05
N GLU A 365 14.70 3.57 -3.13
CA GLU A 365 15.81 4.18 -3.87
C GLU A 365 17.16 3.84 -3.23
N GLU A 366 17.25 3.82 -1.89
CA GLU A 366 18.47 3.39 -1.21
C GLU A 366 18.86 1.96 -1.58
N HIS A 367 17.89 1.03 -1.62
CA HIS A 367 18.15 -0.33 -2.09
C HIS A 367 18.68 -0.34 -3.53
N ASN A 368 18.00 0.34 -4.44
CA ASN A 368 18.38 0.34 -5.85
C ASN A 368 19.76 0.99 -6.07
N ILE A 369 20.09 2.06 -5.33
CA ILE A 369 21.42 2.66 -5.32
C ILE A 369 22.47 1.65 -4.85
N GLN A 370 22.21 0.88 -3.79
CA GLN A 370 23.14 -0.14 -3.31
C GLN A 370 23.29 -1.32 -4.27
N ALA A 371 22.22 -1.75 -4.93
CA ALA A 371 22.26 -2.85 -5.90
C ALA A 371 23.04 -2.51 -7.18
N HIS A 372 23.14 -1.22 -7.53
CA HIS A 372 23.94 -0.73 -8.66
C HIS A 372 25.45 -0.66 -8.38
N ASN A 373 25.87 -0.60 -7.11
CA ASN A 373 27.28 -0.47 -6.69
C ASN A 373 27.90 -1.82 -6.36
#